data_AF-A0A8J8D4L9-F1
#
_entry.id   AF-A0A8J8D4L9-F1
#
_cell.length_a   1.000
_cell.length_b   1.000
_cell.length_c   1.000
_cell.angle_alpha   90.00
_cell.angle_beta   90.00
_cell.angle_gamma   90.00
#
_symmetry.space_group_name_H-M   'P 1'
#
loop_
_entity.id
_entity.type
_entity.pdbx_description
1 polymer ?
#
loop_
_entity_poly.entity_id
_entity_poly.type
_entity_poly.pdbx_seq_one_letter_code
_entity_poly.pdbx_strand_id
1 'polypeptide(L)'
;MDNDRSIWAKVFSISLLVLTALFGGFVLRSYLISDVNGIQFAVAMANILVAIFVALQTMATREAVEQTSEQVKLTRQTLIEMKKQRMNIEFIKNSLIGYLKEEIMRELVNNSRANRNYKPLHNSLFFVKTNYQKRHGNQTLAPDELGMINKTASKIEKFLEKWGIDIREYNSLISEYEQLERIRDTKNSMEKAKEIREKSQELLEKVNRILDMSDEELEEELLKL
;
A
#
# COMPACT_ATOMS: atom_id res chain seq x y z
N MET A 1 26.96 -19.92 9.44
CA MET A 1 27.55 -19.96 8.09
C MET A 1 28.58 -18.85 7.84
N ASP A 2 28.59 -17.74 8.59
CA ASP A 2 29.60 -16.68 8.41
C ASP A 2 31.01 -17.04 8.91
N ASN A 3 31.12 -17.95 9.88
CA ASN A 3 32.43 -18.33 10.44
C ASN A 3 33.29 -19.12 9.42
N ASP A 4 32.67 -19.97 8.59
CA ASP A 4 33.39 -20.74 7.56
C ASP A 4 33.91 -19.85 6.43
N ARG A 5 33.14 -18.83 6.01
CA ARG A 5 33.56 -17.89 4.95
C ARG A 5 34.78 -17.07 5.37
N SER A 6 34.85 -16.67 6.64
CA SER A 6 36.01 -15.93 7.18
C SER A 6 37.29 -16.78 7.20
N ILE A 7 37.16 -18.08 7.51
CA ILE A 7 38.28 -19.01 7.53
C ILE A 7 38.79 -19.27 6.11
N TRP A 8 37.91 -19.50 5.14
CA TRP A 8 38.29 -19.68 3.74
C TRP A 8 38.94 -18.44 3.13
N ALA A 9 38.46 -17.24 3.45
CA ALA A 9 39.07 -15.99 3.00
C ALA A 9 40.50 -15.81 3.55
N LYS A 10 40.72 -16.16 4.83
CA LYS A 10 42.06 -16.13 5.45
C LYS A 10 42.99 -17.16 4.81
N VAL A 11 42.55 -18.40 4.66
CA VAL A 11 43.32 -19.47 4.00
C VAL A 11 43.70 -19.08 2.57
N PHE A 12 42.77 -18.49 1.82
CA PHE A 12 43.02 -17.99 0.47
C PHE A 12 44.04 -16.86 0.45
N SER A 13 43.90 -15.86 1.34
CA SER A 13 44.83 -14.72 1.42
C SER A 13 46.26 -15.15 1.78
N ILE A 14 46.41 -16.10 2.70
CA ILE A 14 47.70 -16.65 3.11
C ILE A 14 48.32 -17.46 1.96
N SER A 15 47.53 -18.29 1.28
CA SER A 15 47.98 -19.08 0.14
C SER A 15 48.45 -18.20 -1.02
N LEU A 16 47.75 -17.09 -1.28
CA LEU A 16 48.10 -16.12 -2.31
C LEU A 16 49.41 -15.38 -1.99
N LEU A 17 49.61 -14.98 -0.72
CA LEU A 17 50.85 -14.37 -0.26
C LEU A 17 52.05 -15.31 -0.41
N VAL A 18 51.88 -16.58 -0.03
CA VAL A 18 52.93 -17.60 -0.15
C VAL A 18 53.27 -17.86 -1.62
N LEU A 19 52.28 -17.99 -2.50
CA LEU A 19 52.48 -18.14 -3.94
C LEU A 19 53.19 -16.94 -4.56
N THR A 20 52.82 -15.72 -4.16
CA THR A 20 53.43 -14.49 -4.66
C THR A 20 54.90 -14.36 -4.21
N ALA A 21 55.20 -14.72 -2.97
CA ALA A 21 56.56 -14.71 -2.44
C ALA A 21 57.45 -15.77 -3.13
N LEU A 22 56.94 -16.98 -3.32
CA LEU A 22 57.65 -18.05 -4.03
C LEU A 22 57.90 -17.69 -5.50
N PHE A 23 56.90 -17.12 -6.17
CA PHE A 23 57.03 -16.68 -7.56
C PHE A 23 58.00 -15.51 -7.70
N GLY A 24 57.94 -14.51 -6.82
CA GLY A 24 58.89 -13.40 -6.77
C GLY A 24 60.33 -13.86 -6.56
N GLY A 25 60.54 -14.83 -5.65
CA GLY A 25 61.85 -15.44 -5.44
C GLY A 25 62.37 -16.22 -6.65
N PHE A 26 61.48 -16.94 -7.36
CA PHE A 26 61.83 -17.68 -8.58
C PHE A 26 62.20 -16.75 -9.75
N VAL A 27 61.45 -15.66 -9.94
CA VAL A 27 61.74 -14.63 -10.95
C VAL A 27 63.07 -13.95 -10.65
N LEU A 28 63.30 -13.54 -9.40
CA LEU A 28 64.53 -12.87 -8.98
C LEU A 28 65.75 -13.77 -9.17
N ARG A 29 65.64 -15.06 -8.82
CA ARG A 29 66.70 -16.05 -9.05
C ARG A 29 66.98 -16.26 -10.53
N SER A 30 65.94 -16.40 -11.36
CA SER A 30 66.09 -16.58 -12.81
C SER A 30 66.72 -15.35 -13.47
N TYR A 31 66.38 -14.15 -13.00
CA TYR A 31 66.98 -12.88 -13.45
C TYR A 31 68.46 -12.78 -13.07
N LEU A 32 68.83 -13.14 -11.84
CA LEU A 32 70.22 -13.13 -11.38
C LEU A 32 71.12 -14.14 -12.13
N ILE A 33 70.55 -15.24 -12.63
CA ILE A 33 71.28 -16.29 -13.37
C ILE A 33 71.24 -16.05 -14.90
N SER A 34 70.54 -15.01 -15.37
CA SER A 34 70.36 -14.70 -16.81
C SER A 34 69.78 -15.86 -17.63
N ASP A 35 68.92 -16.69 -17.01
CA ASP A 35 68.28 -17.82 -17.67
C ASP A 35 67.03 -17.34 -18.45
N VAL A 36 67.21 -17.15 -19.76
CA VAL A 36 66.16 -16.66 -20.68
C VAL A 36 64.94 -17.58 -20.68
N ASN A 37 65.13 -18.89 -20.53
CA ASN A 37 64.04 -19.86 -20.50
C ASN A 37 63.25 -19.77 -19.17
N GLY A 38 63.95 -19.53 -18.06
CA GLY A 38 63.33 -19.30 -16.75
C GLY A 38 62.48 -18.03 -16.70
N ILE A 39 62.92 -16.97 -17.36
CA ILE A 39 62.17 -15.70 -17.47
C ILE A 39 60.91 -15.88 -18.33
N GLN A 40 61.00 -16.55 -19.48
CA GLN A 40 59.83 -16.80 -20.33
C GLN A 40 58.78 -17.70 -19.65
N PHE A 41 59.22 -18.75 -18.94
CA PHE A 41 58.33 -19.60 -18.16
C PHE A 41 57.63 -18.82 -17.04
N ALA A 42 58.36 -17.93 -16.35
CA ALA A 42 57.76 -17.09 -15.33
C ALA A 42 56.70 -16.14 -15.92
N VAL A 43 56.97 -15.50 -17.05
CA VAL A 43 55.97 -14.64 -17.73
C VAL A 43 54.71 -15.43 -18.11
N ALA A 44 54.85 -16.65 -18.60
CA ALA A 44 53.71 -17.52 -18.92
C ALA A 44 52.88 -17.86 -17.66
N MET A 45 53.55 -18.21 -16.56
CA MET A 45 52.90 -18.50 -15.28
C MET A 45 52.21 -17.28 -14.66
N ALA A 46 52.81 -16.10 -14.76
CA ALA A 46 52.21 -14.85 -14.31
C ALA A 46 50.90 -14.56 -15.07
N ASN A 47 50.88 -14.76 -16.39
CA ASN A 47 49.67 -14.58 -17.20
C ASN A 47 48.56 -15.57 -16.83
N ILE A 48 48.90 -16.83 -16.54
CA ILE A 48 47.93 -17.84 -16.09
C ILE A 48 47.36 -17.46 -14.71
N LEU A 49 48.21 -17.01 -13.77
CA LEU A 49 47.77 -16.59 -12.43
C LEU A 49 46.86 -15.36 -12.48
N VAL A 50 47.18 -14.38 -13.33
CA VAL A 50 46.32 -13.19 -13.57
C VAL A 50 44.97 -13.63 -14.14
N ALA A 51 44.94 -14.54 -15.11
CA ALA A 51 43.69 -15.04 -15.69
C ALA A 51 42.81 -15.77 -14.64
N ILE A 52 43.42 -16.60 -13.78
CA ILE A 52 42.72 -17.29 -12.69
C ILE A 52 42.18 -16.27 -11.67
N PHE A 53 42.95 -15.24 -11.33
CA PHE A 53 42.53 -14.19 -10.39
C PHE A 53 41.34 -13.38 -10.93
N VAL A 54 41.39 -12.98 -12.20
CA VAL A 54 40.27 -12.29 -12.88
C VAL A 54 39.02 -13.19 -12.94
N ALA A 55 39.18 -14.48 -13.22
CA ALA A 55 38.07 -15.44 -13.22
C ALA A 55 37.43 -15.57 -11.82
N LEU A 56 38.24 -15.66 -10.76
CA LEU A 56 37.75 -15.73 -9.38
C LEU A 56 37.04 -14.45 -8.93
N GLN A 57 37.57 -13.26 -9.27
CA GLN A 57 36.88 -12.00 -9.00
C GLN A 57 35.55 -11.89 -9.76
N THR A 58 35.50 -12.38 -11.00
CA THR A 58 34.29 -12.40 -11.82
C THR A 58 33.24 -13.36 -11.23
N MET A 59 33.65 -14.53 -10.73
CA MET A 59 32.76 -15.47 -10.04
C MET A 59 32.19 -14.89 -8.73
N ALA A 60 33.03 -14.30 -7.88
CA ALA A 60 32.58 -13.66 -6.65
C ALA A 60 31.63 -12.47 -6.92
N THR A 61 31.90 -11.69 -7.97
CA THR A 61 31.02 -10.60 -8.39
C THR A 61 29.69 -11.12 -8.94
N ARG A 62 29.70 -12.25 -9.67
CA ARG A 62 28.49 -12.88 -10.19
C ARG A 62 27.57 -13.39 -9.09
N GLU A 63 28.09 -14.05 -8.06
CA GLU A 63 27.28 -14.51 -6.92
C GLU A 63 26.67 -13.34 -6.14
N ALA A 64 27.43 -12.27 -5.93
CA ALA A 64 26.92 -11.05 -5.31
C ALA A 64 25.84 -10.37 -6.18
N VAL A 65 26.01 -10.38 -7.51
CA VAL A 65 25.02 -9.86 -8.47
C VAL A 65 23.76 -10.73 -8.50
N GLU A 66 23.87 -12.05 -8.42
CA GLU A 66 22.72 -12.96 -8.37
C GLU A 66 21.90 -12.75 -7.08
N GLN A 67 22.55 -12.68 -5.91
CA GLN A 67 21.88 -12.36 -4.63
C GLN A 67 21.25 -10.95 -4.63
N THR A 68 21.96 -9.97 -5.18
CA THR A 68 21.41 -8.61 -5.34
C THR A 68 20.23 -8.61 -6.31
N SER A 69 20.26 -9.42 -7.37
CA SER A 69 19.16 -9.51 -8.33
C SER A 69 17.89 -10.11 -7.72
N GLU A 70 18.03 -11.12 -6.84
CA GLU A 70 16.92 -11.71 -6.09
C GLU A 70 16.38 -10.73 -5.05
N GLN A 71 17.25 -10.06 -4.32
CA GLN A 71 16.87 -9.03 -3.36
C GLN A 71 16.17 -7.84 -4.04
N VAL A 72 16.62 -7.44 -5.24
CA VAL A 72 15.97 -6.40 -6.05
C VAL A 72 14.61 -6.88 -6.59
N LYS A 73 14.48 -8.15 -7.00
CA LYS A 73 13.18 -8.73 -7.40
C LYS A 73 12.18 -8.74 -6.25
N LEU A 74 12.59 -9.20 -5.07
CA LEU A 74 11.77 -9.19 -3.86
C LEU A 74 11.39 -7.77 -3.47
N THR A 75 12.35 -6.85 -3.42
CA THR A 75 12.10 -5.43 -3.11
C THR A 75 11.14 -4.81 -4.10
N ARG A 76 11.27 -5.11 -5.40
CA ARG A 76 10.35 -4.63 -6.44
C ARG A 76 8.95 -5.20 -6.27
N GLN A 77 8.81 -6.48 -5.93
CA GLN A 77 7.51 -7.10 -5.64
C GLN A 77 6.87 -6.46 -4.41
N THR A 78 7.61 -6.29 -3.31
CA THR A 78 7.14 -5.61 -2.11
C THR A 78 6.72 -4.16 -2.41
N LEU A 79 7.51 -3.41 -3.19
CA LEU A 79 7.14 -2.05 -3.59
C LEU A 79 5.87 -2.01 -4.45
N ILE A 80 5.67 -2.98 -5.35
CA ILE A 80 4.45 -3.09 -6.15
C ILE A 80 3.25 -3.43 -5.26
N GLU A 81 3.40 -4.33 -4.30
CA GLU A 81 2.35 -4.70 -3.36
C GLU A 81 2.00 -3.53 -2.42
N MET A 82 3.00 -2.85 -1.87
CA MET A 82 2.81 -1.63 -1.07
C MET A 82 2.13 -0.54 -1.89
N LYS A 83 2.52 -0.36 -3.16
CA LYS A 83 1.85 0.58 -4.06
C LYS A 83 0.40 0.20 -4.32
N LYS A 84 0.10 -1.09 -4.53
CA LYS A 84 -1.29 -1.59 -4.67
C LYS A 84 -2.11 -1.35 -3.42
N GLN A 85 -1.55 -1.62 -2.24
CA GLN A 85 -2.22 -1.35 -0.97
C GLN A 85 -2.47 0.14 -0.79
N ARG A 86 -1.48 0.99 -1.07
CA ARG A 86 -1.62 2.44 -1.00
C ARG A 86 -2.68 2.97 -1.97
N MET A 87 -2.70 2.49 -3.22
CA MET A 87 -3.73 2.87 -4.19
C MET A 87 -5.13 2.44 -3.74
N ASN A 88 -5.27 1.27 -3.12
CA ASN A 88 -6.55 0.81 -2.58
C ASN A 88 -7.01 1.70 -1.41
N ILE A 89 -6.12 2.06 -0.49
CA ILE A 89 -6.42 2.93 0.65
C ILE A 89 -6.80 4.32 0.18
N GLU A 90 -6.05 4.89 -0.76
CA GLU A 90 -6.33 6.21 -1.32
C GLU A 90 -7.69 6.24 -2.03
N PHE A 91 -8.04 5.17 -2.77
CA PHE A 91 -9.36 5.03 -3.36
C PHE A 91 -10.46 5.01 -2.29
N ILE A 92 -10.30 4.19 -1.24
CA ILE A 92 -11.27 4.09 -0.15
C ILE A 92 -11.43 5.44 0.56
N LYS A 93 -10.33 6.12 0.87
CA LYS A 93 -10.30 7.44 1.53
C LYS A 93 -11.05 8.47 0.71
N ASN A 94 -10.72 8.58 -0.59
CA ASN A 94 -11.38 9.51 -1.49
C ASN A 94 -12.88 9.19 -1.65
N SER A 95 -13.25 7.91 -1.70
CA SER A 95 -14.65 7.49 -1.73
C SER A 95 -15.38 7.83 -0.44
N LEU A 96 -14.76 7.62 0.73
CA LEU A 96 -15.32 7.96 2.03
C LEU A 96 -15.54 9.47 2.16
N ILE A 97 -14.52 10.28 1.88
CA ILE A 97 -14.61 11.75 1.96
C ILE A 97 -15.68 12.26 0.98
N GLY A 98 -15.69 11.74 -0.25
CA GLY A 98 -16.72 12.08 -1.23
C GLY A 98 -18.11 11.74 -0.72
N TYR A 99 -18.29 10.56 -0.14
CA TYR A 99 -19.57 10.11 0.38
C TYR A 99 -20.06 10.96 1.56
N LEU A 100 -19.15 11.26 2.50
CA LEU A 100 -19.43 12.12 3.63
C LEU A 100 -19.84 13.54 3.19
N LYS A 101 -19.09 14.15 2.27
CA LYS A 101 -19.34 15.54 1.85
C LYS A 101 -20.52 15.68 0.90
N GLU A 102 -20.56 14.86 -0.14
CA GLU A 102 -21.50 15.02 -1.25
C GLU A 102 -22.86 14.45 -0.89
N GLU A 103 -22.92 13.36 -0.13
CA GLU A 103 -24.16 12.65 0.15
C GLU A 103 -24.65 12.88 1.58
N ILE A 104 -23.88 12.41 2.57
CA ILE A 104 -24.32 12.42 3.97
C ILE A 104 -24.51 13.85 4.47
N MET A 105 -23.46 14.67 4.43
CA MET A 105 -23.49 16.03 4.95
C MET A 105 -24.55 16.88 4.22
N ARG A 106 -24.64 16.76 2.90
CA ARG A 106 -25.62 17.50 2.10
C ARG A 106 -27.05 17.22 2.57
N GLU A 107 -27.44 15.95 2.65
CA GLU A 107 -28.81 15.59 3.04
C GLU A 107 -29.08 15.82 4.52
N LEU A 108 -28.10 15.59 5.41
CA LEU A 108 -28.27 15.90 6.83
C LEU A 108 -28.43 17.40 7.08
N VAL A 109 -27.69 18.27 6.37
CA VAL A 109 -27.88 19.74 6.46
C VAL A 109 -29.29 20.10 6.01
N ASN A 110 -29.75 19.55 4.89
CA ASN A 110 -31.11 19.79 4.40
C ASN A 110 -32.16 19.33 5.42
N ASN A 111 -32.03 18.10 5.93
CA ASN A 111 -32.96 17.51 6.88
C ASN A 111 -32.95 18.23 8.24
N SER A 112 -31.80 18.73 8.70
CA SER A 112 -31.72 19.51 9.96
C SER A 112 -32.51 20.82 9.93
N ARG A 113 -32.72 21.38 8.73
CA ARG A 113 -33.42 22.66 8.50
C ARG A 113 -34.83 22.48 7.94
N ALA A 114 -35.15 21.28 7.46
CA ALA A 114 -36.45 20.97 6.89
C ALA A 114 -37.51 20.84 7.98
N ASN A 115 -38.74 21.20 7.64
CA ASN A 115 -39.92 20.96 8.48
C ASN A 115 -40.80 19.83 7.92
N ARG A 116 -40.49 19.33 6.71
CA ARG A 116 -41.20 18.28 5.97
C ARG A 116 -40.33 17.81 4.80
N ASN A 117 -40.72 16.73 4.13
CA ASN A 117 -40.04 16.17 2.96
C ASN A 117 -38.57 15.79 3.23
N TYR A 118 -38.33 15.10 4.33
CA TYR A 118 -36.99 14.59 4.66
C TYR A 118 -36.52 13.60 3.59
N LYS A 119 -35.23 13.66 3.26
CA LYS A 119 -34.63 12.78 2.26
C LYS A 119 -33.81 11.68 2.94
N PRO A 120 -34.04 10.40 2.59
CA PRO A 120 -33.21 9.32 3.11
C PRO A 120 -31.78 9.44 2.58
N LEU A 121 -30.84 8.92 3.35
CA LEU A 121 -29.45 8.77 2.92
C LEU A 121 -29.33 7.52 2.05
N HIS A 122 -28.70 7.63 0.88
CA HIS A 122 -28.35 6.44 0.11
C HIS A 122 -27.31 5.59 0.86
N ASN A 123 -27.15 4.32 0.50
CA ASN A 123 -26.08 3.48 1.05
C ASN A 123 -24.74 3.74 0.36
N SER A 124 -23.66 3.30 1.00
CA SER A 124 -22.30 3.54 0.52
C SER A 124 -22.06 2.89 -0.85
N LEU A 125 -22.63 1.71 -1.09
CA LEU A 125 -22.51 0.98 -2.35
C LEU A 125 -23.07 1.76 -3.53
N PHE A 126 -24.27 2.33 -3.37
CA PHE A 126 -24.91 3.14 -4.39
C PHE A 126 -24.05 4.35 -4.74
N PHE A 127 -23.52 5.05 -3.73
CA PHE A 127 -22.66 6.20 -3.93
C PHE A 127 -21.35 5.83 -4.65
N VAL A 128 -20.61 4.84 -4.14
CA VAL A 128 -19.31 4.43 -4.69
C VAL A 128 -19.47 3.98 -6.14
N LYS A 129 -20.49 3.16 -6.42
CA LYS A 129 -20.80 2.69 -7.77
C LYS A 129 -21.12 3.85 -8.71
N THR A 130 -22.02 4.74 -8.30
CA THR A 130 -22.46 5.89 -9.13
C THR A 130 -21.30 6.83 -9.43
N ASN A 131 -20.47 7.15 -8.43
CA ASN A 131 -19.32 8.02 -8.61
C ASN A 131 -18.26 7.38 -9.51
N TYR A 132 -18.01 6.07 -9.36
CA TYR A 132 -17.11 5.33 -10.24
C TYR A 132 -17.60 5.36 -11.70
N GLN A 133 -18.87 5.03 -11.95
CA GLN A 133 -19.44 5.05 -13.29
C GLN A 133 -19.41 6.45 -13.93
N LYS A 134 -19.62 7.51 -13.14
CA LYS A 134 -19.54 8.89 -13.60
C LYS A 134 -18.12 9.26 -14.06
N ARG A 135 -17.09 8.80 -13.34
CA ARG A 135 -15.68 9.06 -13.68
C ARG A 135 -15.20 8.29 -14.91
N HIS A 136 -15.71 7.07 -15.10
CA HIS A 136 -15.28 6.17 -16.18
C HIS A 136 -16.23 6.18 -17.41
N GLY A 137 -17.29 6.99 -17.37
CA GLY A 137 -18.16 7.25 -18.51
C GLY A 137 -19.21 6.16 -18.78
N ASN A 138 -20.17 5.98 -17.86
CA ASN A 138 -21.38 5.14 -18.01
C ASN A 138 -21.13 3.76 -18.66
N GLN A 139 -20.02 3.12 -18.32
CA GLN A 139 -19.68 1.80 -18.81
C GLN A 139 -20.30 0.70 -17.94
N THR A 140 -20.55 -0.45 -18.56
CA THR A 140 -20.78 -1.70 -17.86
C THR A 140 -19.53 -2.03 -17.05
N LEU A 141 -19.68 -2.20 -15.74
CA LEU A 141 -18.57 -2.50 -14.84
C LEU A 141 -18.11 -3.95 -15.03
N ALA A 142 -16.81 -4.14 -15.16
CA ALA A 142 -16.22 -5.46 -15.17
C ALA A 142 -16.35 -6.13 -13.78
N PRO A 143 -16.33 -7.49 -13.71
CA PRO A 143 -16.51 -8.19 -12.44
C PRO A 143 -15.50 -7.82 -11.34
N ASP A 144 -14.25 -7.54 -11.71
CA ASP A 144 -13.19 -7.09 -10.81
C ASP A 144 -13.43 -5.67 -10.27
N GLU A 145 -13.92 -4.76 -11.11
CA GLU A 145 -14.33 -3.41 -10.68
C GLU A 145 -15.49 -3.46 -9.68
N LEU A 146 -16.50 -4.29 -9.94
CA LEU A 146 -17.60 -4.54 -8.99
C LEU A 146 -17.07 -5.09 -7.66
N GLY A 147 -16.11 -6.02 -7.71
CA GLY A 147 -15.46 -6.55 -6.51
C GLY A 147 -14.76 -5.46 -5.70
N MET A 148 -14.05 -4.54 -6.36
CA MET A 148 -13.39 -3.40 -5.70
C MET A 148 -14.41 -2.42 -5.10
N ILE A 149 -15.47 -2.09 -5.84
CA ILE A 149 -16.56 -1.20 -5.39
C ILE A 149 -17.24 -1.77 -4.15
N ASN A 150 -17.59 -3.06 -4.16
CA ASN A 150 -18.23 -3.73 -3.03
C ASN A 150 -17.33 -3.75 -1.79
N LYS A 151 -16.03 -4.04 -1.96
CA LYS A 151 -15.07 -4.01 -0.85
C LYS A 151 -14.92 -2.61 -0.26
N THR A 152 -14.88 -1.60 -1.13
CA THR A 152 -14.77 -0.19 -0.72
C THR A 152 -16.02 0.25 0.05
N ALA A 153 -17.21 -0.02 -0.49
CA ALA A 153 -18.48 0.25 0.15
C ALA A 153 -18.58 -0.42 1.53
N SER A 154 -18.24 -1.71 1.61
CA SER A 154 -18.26 -2.44 2.89
C SER A 154 -17.29 -1.84 3.93
N LYS A 155 -16.09 -1.41 3.52
CA LYS A 155 -15.15 -0.73 4.43
C LYS A 155 -15.70 0.63 4.88
N ILE A 156 -16.33 1.40 3.99
CA ILE A 156 -16.98 2.66 4.33
C ILE A 156 -18.11 2.42 5.34
N GLU A 157 -18.96 1.42 5.14
CA GLU A 157 -20.02 1.07 6.08
C GLU A 157 -19.49 0.70 7.47
N LYS A 158 -18.49 -0.17 7.54
CA LYS A 158 -17.83 -0.52 8.81
C LYS A 158 -17.20 0.70 9.48
N PHE A 159 -16.61 1.60 8.70
CA PHE A 159 -16.06 2.84 9.22
C PHE A 159 -17.16 3.70 9.85
N LEU A 160 -18.28 3.92 9.14
CA LEU A 160 -19.40 4.70 9.65
C LEU A 160 -20.02 4.07 10.91
N GLU A 161 -20.19 2.75 10.93
CA GLU A 161 -20.67 2.01 12.11
C GLU A 161 -19.73 2.20 13.31
N LYS A 162 -18.41 2.10 13.11
CA LYS A 162 -17.41 2.36 14.16
C LYS A 162 -17.50 3.78 14.72
N TRP A 163 -17.88 4.75 13.89
CA TRP A 163 -18.11 6.15 14.27
C TRP A 163 -19.53 6.44 14.79
N GLY A 164 -20.35 5.40 14.98
CA GLY A 164 -21.72 5.53 15.48
C GLY A 164 -22.65 6.27 14.51
N ILE A 165 -22.39 6.15 13.20
CA ILE A 165 -23.23 6.66 12.12
C ILE A 165 -23.96 5.46 11.50
N ASP A 166 -25.17 5.18 11.99
CA ASP A 166 -26.05 4.15 11.44
C ASP A 166 -27.05 4.76 10.45
N ILE A 167 -26.79 4.52 9.16
CA ILE A 167 -27.64 5.00 8.06
C ILE A 167 -29.00 4.30 8.05
N ARG A 168 -29.06 3.03 8.44
CA ARG A 168 -30.31 2.25 8.44
C ARG A 168 -31.24 2.76 9.53
N GLU A 169 -30.71 2.98 10.73
CA GLU A 169 -31.45 3.57 11.84
C GLU A 169 -32.02 4.93 11.45
N TYR A 170 -31.18 5.81 10.89
CA TYR A 170 -31.61 7.14 10.46
C TYR A 170 -32.70 7.10 9.38
N ASN A 171 -32.57 6.22 8.38
CA ASN A 171 -33.57 6.06 7.33
C ASN A 171 -34.89 5.44 7.84
N SER A 172 -34.86 4.66 8.93
CA SER A 172 -36.07 4.16 9.59
C SER A 172 -36.91 5.31 10.14
N LEU A 173 -36.26 6.31 10.79
CA LEU A 173 -36.95 7.49 11.31
C LEU A 173 -37.69 8.26 10.22
N ILE A 174 -37.05 8.42 9.06
CA ILE A 174 -37.65 9.10 7.89
C ILE A 174 -38.85 8.28 7.37
N SER A 175 -38.70 6.96 7.29
CA SER A 175 -39.76 6.07 6.82
C SER A 175 -40.98 6.10 7.75
N GLU A 176 -40.76 6.11 9.08
CA GLU A 176 -41.80 6.26 10.09
C GLU A 176 -42.52 7.62 9.95
N TYR A 177 -41.77 8.70 9.77
CA TYR A 177 -42.34 10.03 9.53
C TYR A 177 -43.26 10.05 8.30
N GLU A 178 -42.82 9.48 7.17
CA GLU A 178 -43.63 9.42 5.96
C GLU A 178 -44.93 8.62 6.17
N GLN A 179 -44.87 7.53 6.94
CA GLN A 179 -46.07 6.76 7.27
C GLN A 179 -47.05 7.58 8.11
N LEU A 180 -46.56 8.32 9.10
CA LEU A 180 -47.37 9.19 9.95
C LEU A 180 -48.01 10.34 9.15
N GLU A 181 -47.27 10.94 8.21
CA GLU A 181 -47.83 11.95 7.30
C GLU A 181 -48.94 11.37 6.41
N ARG A 182 -48.76 10.15 5.88
CA ARG A 182 -49.77 9.50 5.02
C ARG A 182 -51.08 9.25 5.76
N ILE A 183 -51.02 8.84 7.02
CA ILE A 183 -52.21 8.65 7.86
C ILE A 183 -52.74 9.94 8.50
N ARG A 184 -52.12 11.09 8.20
CA ARG A 184 -52.47 12.43 8.73
C ARG A 184 -52.41 12.54 10.25
N ASP A 185 -51.54 11.76 10.89
CA ASP A 185 -51.28 11.87 12.33
C ASP A 185 -50.31 13.03 12.61
N THR A 186 -50.88 14.24 12.66
CA THR A 186 -50.12 15.49 12.77
C THR A 186 -49.32 15.62 14.07
N LYS A 187 -49.80 15.04 15.17
CA LYS A 187 -49.11 15.15 16.46
C LYS A 187 -47.84 14.29 16.45
N ASN A 188 -47.97 13.02 16.07
CA ASN A 188 -46.85 12.08 16.07
C ASN A 188 -45.86 12.41 14.93
N SER A 189 -46.34 12.91 13.78
CA SER A 189 -45.43 13.34 12.71
C SER A 189 -44.57 14.55 13.11
N MET A 190 -45.11 15.50 13.89
CA MET A 190 -44.32 16.62 14.42
C MET A 190 -43.24 16.18 15.42
N GLU A 191 -43.55 15.20 16.27
CA GLU A 191 -42.58 14.62 17.20
C GLU A 191 -41.46 13.90 16.44
N LYS A 192 -41.82 13.06 15.47
CA LYS A 192 -40.84 12.36 14.62
C LYS A 192 -40.00 13.34 13.78
N ALA A 193 -40.59 14.42 13.28
CA ALA A 193 -39.87 15.51 12.61
C ALA A 193 -38.85 16.21 13.52
N LYS A 194 -39.15 16.35 14.81
CA LYS A 194 -38.19 16.87 15.79
C LYS A 194 -37.04 15.89 16.00
N GLU A 195 -37.35 14.60 16.18
CA GLU A 195 -36.36 13.53 16.32
C GLU A 195 -35.42 13.44 15.11
N ILE A 196 -35.94 13.50 13.88
CA ILE A 196 -35.13 13.52 12.65
C ILE A 196 -34.17 14.72 12.64
N ARG A 197 -34.63 15.93 13.03
CA ARG A 197 -33.78 17.12 13.05
C ARG A 197 -32.67 17.02 14.09
N GLU A 198 -32.99 16.59 15.31
CA GLU A 198 -32.03 16.37 16.38
C GLU A 198 -31.00 15.31 15.97
N LYS A 199 -31.46 14.18 15.42
CA LYS A 199 -30.56 13.13 14.92
C LYS A 199 -29.71 13.61 13.75
N SER A 200 -30.26 14.44 12.86
CA SER A 200 -29.50 15.01 11.74
C SER A 200 -28.36 15.89 12.24
N GLN A 201 -28.60 16.70 13.28
CA GLN A 201 -27.56 17.53 13.90
C GLN A 201 -26.49 16.68 14.59
N GLU A 202 -26.89 15.66 15.36
CA GLU A 202 -25.96 14.72 16.01
C GLU A 202 -25.04 14.05 14.98
N LEU A 203 -25.61 13.56 13.87
CA LEU A 203 -24.84 12.92 12.81
C LEU A 203 -23.95 13.93 12.06
N LEU A 204 -24.39 15.18 11.86
CA LEU A 204 -23.55 16.23 11.27
C LEU A 204 -22.31 16.51 12.11
N GLU A 205 -22.42 16.56 13.43
CA GLU A 205 -21.27 16.76 14.32
C GLU A 205 -20.28 15.59 14.24
N LYS A 206 -20.76 14.36 14.10
CA LYS A 206 -19.91 13.18 13.88
C LYS A 206 -19.21 13.26 12.52
N VAL A 207 -19.94 13.61 11.46
CA VAL A 207 -19.40 13.76 10.11
C VAL A 207 -18.34 14.85 10.06
N ASN A 208 -18.59 16.02 10.64
CA ASN A 208 -17.61 17.11 10.69
C ASN A 208 -16.34 16.67 11.43
N ARG A 209 -16.46 15.99 12.57
CA ARG A 209 -15.30 15.43 13.28
C ARG A 209 -14.46 14.49 12.43
N ILE A 210 -15.09 13.67 11.58
CA ILE A 210 -14.38 12.80 10.64
C ILE A 210 -13.70 13.63 9.55
N LEU A 211 -14.38 14.65 9.02
CA LEU A 211 -13.85 15.51 7.96
C LEU A 211 -12.73 16.45 8.43
N ASP A 212 -12.66 16.72 9.74
CA ASP A 212 -11.62 17.52 10.38
C ASP A 212 -10.36 16.71 10.73
N MET A 213 -10.38 15.38 10.56
CA MET A 213 -9.18 14.54 10.74
C MET A 213 -8.11 14.91 9.73
N SER A 214 -6.85 14.79 10.16
CA SER A 214 -5.74 14.82 9.22
C SER A 214 -5.80 13.64 8.24
N ASP A 215 -5.14 13.81 7.10
CA ASP A 215 -5.08 12.80 6.05
C ASP A 215 -4.43 11.50 6.56
N GLU A 216 -3.44 11.62 7.46
CA GLU A 216 -2.75 10.51 8.12
C GLU A 216 -3.65 9.79 9.14
N GLU A 217 -4.34 10.54 10.01
CA GLU A 217 -5.26 9.95 11.00
C GLU A 217 -6.38 9.16 10.33
N LEU A 218 -6.97 9.70 9.25
CA LEU A 218 -8.04 9.03 8.52
C LEU A 218 -7.55 7.74 7.85
N GLU A 219 -6.32 7.75 7.32
CA GLU A 219 -5.68 6.57 6.75
C GLU A 219 -5.42 5.49 7.80
N GLU A 220 -4.89 5.85 8.96
CA GLU A 220 -4.69 4.93 10.08
C GLU A 220 -6.01 4.31 10.58
N GLU A 221 -7.07 5.10 10.66
CA GLU A 221 -8.38 4.61 11.08
C GLU A 221 -8.99 3.63 10.06
N LEU A 222 -8.78 3.87 8.76
CA LEU A 222 -9.20 2.98 7.67
C LEU A 222 -8.40 1.67 7.64
N LEU A 223 -7.11 1.71 8.00
CA LEU A 223 -6.24 0.54 8.07
C LEU A 223 -6.63 -0.44 9.19
N LYS A 224 -7.32 0.03 10.22
CA LYS A 224 -7.81 -0.80 11.34
C LYS A 224 -9.04 -1.66 10.98
N LEU A 225 -9.60 -1.53 9.77
CA LEU A 225 -10.83 -2.20 9.29
C LEU A 225 -10.59 -3.34 8.29
#